data_AF-A0A559SPB6-F1
#
_entry.id   AF-A0A559SPB6-F1
#
_cell.length_a   1.000
_cell.length_b   1.000
_cell.length_c   1.000
_cell.angle_alpha   90.00
_cell.angle_beta   90.00
_cell.angle_gamma   90.00
#
_symmetry.space_group_name_H-M   'P 1'
#
loop_
_entity.id
_entity.type
_entity.pdbx_description
1 polymer ?
#
loop_
_entity_poly.entity_id
_entity_poly.type
_entity_poly.pdbx_seq_one_letter_code
_entity_poly.pdbx_strand_id
1 'polypeptide(L)'
;MAAMSDVLLRVGRLNYVWTNTESLLIYIIAHLLKIRKDAAIVVFLTLNTTRARIDLVERLAKLHSTPAADRKAVLHAMSRMKKESKMRNKYNHCIYSFDDKGQISGTQLMRFVEDDKEISYGKVEQLDEKEIAALEKSIAEIVSISQSLWSFINASSHVSGEL
;
A
#
# COMPACT_ATOMS: atom_id res chain seq x y z
N MET A 1 23.78 -14.03 0.91
CA MET A 1 23.21 -13.56 2.18
C MET A 1 23.02 -12.07 2.09
N ALA A 2 21.78 -11.58 2.08
CA ALA A 2 21.55 -10.14 2.15
C ALA A 2 21.86 -9.65 3.56
N ALA A 3 22.62 -8.58 3.68
CA ALA A 3 22.94 -8.01 4.99
C ALA A 3 21.66 -7.46 5.63
N MET A 4 21.54 -7.52 6.96
CA MET A 4 20.40 -6.98 7.73
C MET A 4 19.97 -5.57 7.27
N SER A 5 20.97 -4.72 6.98
CA SER A 5 20.77 -3.37 6.46
C SER A 5 19.95 -3.34 5.18
N ASP A 6 20.14 -4.31 4.29
CA ASP A 6 19.56 -4.33 2.95
C ASP A 6 18.05 -4.59 2.99
N VAL A 7 17.62 -5.42 3.93
CA VAL A 7 16.22 -5.81 4.10
C VAL A 7 15.44 -4.69 4.78
N LEU A 8 15.96 -4.18 5.89
CA LEU A 8 15.35 -3.07 6.62
C LEU A 8 15.29 -1.81 5.76
N LEU A 9 16.32 -1.54 4.95
CA LEU A 9 16.32 -0.43 3.99
C LEU A 9 15.18 -0.58 2.96
N ARG A 10 14.96 -1.79 2.45
CA ARG A 10 13.88 -2.06 1.49
C ARG A 10 12.50 -1.97 2.12
N VAL A 11 12.33 -2.45 3.35
CA VAL A 11 11.09 -2.29 4.10
C VAL A 11 10.81 -0.82 4.40
N GLY A 12 11.84 -0.04 4.77
CA GLY A 12 11.74 1.40 4.89
C GLY A 12 11.31 2.07 3.58
N ARG A 13 11.94 1.69 2.46
CA ARG A 13 11.57 2.16 1.12
C ARG A 13 10.14 1.79 0.76
N LEU A 14 9.70 0.57 1.04
CA LEU A 14 8.34 0.08 0.83
C LEU A 14 7.33 0.96 1.57
N ASN A 15 7.58 1.25 2.84
CA ASN A 15 6.72 2.10 3.66
C ASN A 15 6.68 3.55 3.17
N TYR A 16 7.84 4.08 2.76
CA TYR A 16 7.94 5.42 2.19
C TYR A 16 7.12 5.55 0.90
N VAL A 17 7.33 4.67 -0.08
CA VAL A 17 6.60 4.74 -1.36
C VAL A 17 5.11 4.48 -1.17
N TRP A 18 4.74 3.59 -0.24
CA TRP A 18 3.35 3.35 0.12
C TRP A 18 2.67 4.59 0.68
N THR A 19 3.25 5.23 1.70
CA THR A 19 2.65 6.39 2.38
C THR A 19 2.48 7.58 1.42
N ASN A 20 3.46 7.81 0.55
CA ASN A 20 3.37 8.84 -0.48
C ASN A 20 2.26 8.53 -1.49
N THR A 21 2.14 7.27 -1.91
CA THR A 21 1.11 6.84 -2.87
C THR A 21 -0.29 6.91 -2.25
N GLU A 22 -0.43 6.54 -0.98
CA GLU A 22 -1.69 6.62 -0.25
C GLU A 22 -2.15 8.09 -0.07
N SER A 23 -1.22 9.01 0.17
CA SER A 23 -1.54 10.45 0.25
C SER A 23 -2.16 10.99 -1.03
N LEU A 24 -1.88 10.38 -2.19
CA LEU A 24 -2.50 10.79 -3.46
C LEU A 24 -4.00 10.56 -3.50
N LEU A 25 -4.54 9.68 -2.64
CA LEU A 25 -5.99 9.46 -2.54
C LEU A 25 -6.74 10.74 -2.14
N ILE A 26 -6.09 11.71 -1.49
CA ILE A 26 -6.67 13.03 -1.20
C ILE A 26 -7.14 13.70 -2.49
N TYR A 27 -6.30 13.70 -3.53
CA TYR A 27 -6.63 14.28 -4.83
C TYR A 27 -7.71 13.49 -5.57
N ILE A 28 -7.71 12.17 -5.43
CA ILE A 28 -8.76 11.32 -6.00
C ILE A 28 -10.10 11.59 -5.32
N ILE A 29 -10.13 11.74 -4.00
CA ILE A 29 -11.33 12.13 -3.24
C ILE A 29 -11.81 13.51 -3.69
N ALA A 30 -10.91 14.50 -3.79
CA ALA A 30 -11.25 15.84 -4.27
C ALA A 30 -11.89 15.80 -5.67
N HIS A 31 -11.30 15.05 -6.59
CA HIS A 31 -11.82 14.89 -7.96
C HIS A 31 -13.18 14.21 -8.01
N LEU A 32 -13.38 13.12 -7.25
CA LEU A 32 -14.61 12.33 -7.30
C LEU A 32 -15.78 13.02 -6.59
N LEU A 33 -15.50 13.75 -5.50
CA LEU A 33 -16.51 14.52 -4.76
C LEU A 33 -16.73 15.94 -5.31
N LYS A 34 -15.86 16.42 -6.20
CA LYS A 34 -15.86 17.80 -6.71
C LYS A 34 -15.76 18.84 -5.59
N ILE A 35 -14.90 18.56 -4.61
CA ILE A 35 -14.61 19.45 -3.47
C ILE A 35 -13.19 20.01 -3.56
N ARG A 36 -12.92 21.07 -2.78
CA ARG A 36 -11.58 21.65 -2.61
C ARG A 36 -10.66 20.67 -1.89
N LYS A 37 -9.34 20.78 -2.13
CA LYS A 37 -8.33 19.91 -1.52
C LYS A 37 -8.38 19.89 0.01
N ASP A 38 -8.61 21.02 0.66
CA ASP A 38 -8.69 21.13 2.12
C ASP A 38 -9.81 20.27 2.72
N ALA A 39 -11.00 20.29 2.11
CA ALA A 39 -12.12 19.43 2.51
C ALA A 39 -11.81 17.94 2.26
N ALA A 40 -11.14 17.61 1.15
CA ALA A 40 -10.72 16.24 0.87
C ALA A 40 -9.69 15.72 1.89
N ILE A 41 -8.79 16.59 2.38
CA ILE A 41 -7.86 16.25 3.48
C ILE A 41 -8.64 15.87 4.74
N VAL A 42 -9.68 16.63 5.11
CA VAL A 42 -10.52 16.30 6.28
C VAL A 42 -11.16 14.93 6.12
N VAL A 43 -11.71 14.61 4.93
CA VAL A 43 -12.28 13.28 4.65
C VAL A 43 -11.22 12.19 4.78
N PHE A 44 -10.03 12.40 4.22
CA PHE A 44 -8.92 11.44 4.28
C PHE A 44 -8.43 11.19 5.72
N LEU A 45 -8.32 12.24 6.53
CA LEU A 45 -7.93 12.17 7.94
C LEU A 45 -8.99 11.49 8.82
N THR A 46 -10.27 11.58 8.44
CA THR A 46 -11.38 10.91 9.15
C THR A 46 -11.32 9.39 8.98
N LEU A 47 -10.71 8.90 7.90
CA LEU A 47 -10.58 7.47 7.61
C LEU A 47 -9.27 6.94 8.20
N ASN A 48 -9.37 6.23 9.32
CA ASN A 48 -8.22 5.78 10.12
C ASN A 48 -7.43 4.60 9.53
N THR A 49 -7.90 4.00 8.43
CA THR A 49 -7.21 2.85 7.82
C THR A 49 -7.12 3.00 6.31
N THR A 50 -6.03 2.50 5.72
CA THR A 50 -5.87 2.48 4.26
C THR A 50 -7.00 1.71 3.57
N ARG A 51 -7.49 0.64 4.19
CA ARG A 51 -8.65 -0.11 3.67
C ARG A 51 -9.88 0.79 3.54
N ALA A 52 -10.21 1.55 4.59
CA ALA A 52 -11.37 2.44 4.56
C ALA A 52 -11.22 3.55 3.50
N ARG A 53 -10.00 4.10 3.35
CA ARG A 53 -9.68 5.09 2.30
C ARG A 53 -9.89 4.53 0.89
N ILE A 54 -9.34 3.34 0.62
CA ILE A 54 -9.51 2.68 -0.68
C ILE A 54 -10.99 2.34 -0.93
N ASP A 55 -11.70 1.80 0.06
CA ASP A 55 -13.10 1.43 -0.09
C ASP A 55 -14.01 2.64 -0.34
N LEU A 56 -13.72 3.79 0.29
CA LEU A 56 -14.40 5.04 -0.03
C LEU A 56 -14.18 5.40 -1.50
N VAL A 57 -12.92 5.44 -1.95
CA VAL A 57 -12.57 5.83 -3.33
C VAL A 57 -13.24 4.89 -4.35
N GLU A 58 -13.25 3.59 -4.11
CA GLU A 58 -13.94 2.63 -4.98
C GLU A 58 -15.46 2.86 -5.04
N ARG A 59 -16.09 3.15 -3.89
CA ARG A 59 -17.53 3.43 -3.82
C ARG A 59 -17.86 4.73 -4.57
N LEU A 60 -17.05 5.77 -4.38
CA LEU A 60 -17.19 7.04 -5.09
C LEU A 60 -17.04 6.85 -6.60
N ALA A 61 -16.05 6.09 -7.05
CA ALA A 61 -15.83 5.83 -8.48
C ALA A 61 -16.97 5.05 -9.15
N LYS A 62 -17.74 4.28 -8.38
CA LYS A 62 -18.89 3.50 -8.87
C LYS A 62 -20.18 4.32 -8.99
N LEU A 63 -20.21 5.56 -8.50
CA LEU A 63 -21.38 6.43 -8.64
C LEU A 63 -21.69 6.68 -10.13
N HIS A 64 -22.97 6.81 -10.45
CA HIS A 64 -23.43 7.06 -11.83
C HIS A 64 -22.87 8.37 -12.42
N SER A 65 -22.60 9.36 -11.57
CA SER A 65 -22.02 10.65 -11.94
C SER A 65 -20.54 10.57 -12.35
N THR A 66 -19.83 9.48 -12.04
CA THR A 66 -18.42 9.34 -12.39
C THR A 66 -18.27 8.93 -13.86
N PRO A 67 -17.50 9.68 -14.68
CA PRO A 67 -17.19 9.30 -16.06
C PRO A 67 -16.63 7.88 -16.16
N ALA A 68 -17.00 7.14 -17.20
CA ALA A 68 -16.60 5.74 -17.37
C ALA A 68 -15.07 5.56 -17.42
N ALA A 69 -14.36 6.51 -18.04
CA ALA A 69 -12.90 6.53 -18.07
C ALA A 69 -12.29 6.65 -16.67
N ASP A 70 -12.77 7.61 -15.88
CA ASP A 70 -12.31 7.83 -14.50
C ASP A 70 -12.61 6.62 -13.62
N ARG A 71 -13.83 6.08 -13.72
CA ARG A 71 -14.22 4.87 -13.01
C ARG A 71 -13.25 3.73 -13.28
N LYS A 72 -12.95 3.47 -14.56
CA LYS A 72 -12.04 2.39 -14.97
C LYS A 72 -10.63 2.63 -14.41
N ALA A 73 -10.09 3.84 -14.54
CA ALA A 73 -8.75 4.19 -14.09
C ALA A 73 -8.61 4.05 -12.57
N VAL A 74 -9.54 4.63 -11.81
CA VAL A 74 -9.53 4.63 -10.34
C VAL A 74 -9.70 3.21 -9.81
N LEU A 75 -10.70 2.45 -10.28
CA LEU A 75 -10.92 1.08 -9.80
C LEU A 75 -9.74 0.16 -10.12
N HIS A 76 -9.09 0.35 -11.27
CA HIS A 76 -7.89 -0.38 -11.61
C HIS A 76 -6.73 -0.07 -10.65
N ALA A 77 -6.47 1.20 -10.35
CA ALA A 77 -5.44 1.60 -9.39
C ALA A 77 -5.74 1.08 -7.97
N MET A 78 -6.99 1.16 -7.52
CA MET A 78 -7.40 0.69 -6.18
C MET A 78 -7.21 -0.82 -6.03
N SER A 79 -7.55 -1.60 -7.06
CA SER A 79 -7.32 -3.04 -7.09
C SER A 79 -5.83 -3.39 -6.96
N ARG A 80 -4.95 -2.65 -7.64
CA ARG A 80 -3.49 -2.82 -7.53
C ARG A 80 -3.00 -2.46 -6.13
N MET A 81 -3.43 -1.33 -5.56
CA MET A 81 -3.08 -0.95 -4.18
C MET A 81 -3.52 -2.01 -3.16
N LYS A 82 -4.73 -2.56 -3.27
CA LYS A 82 -5.21 -3.63 -2.37
C LYS A 82 -4.31 -4.87 -2.41
N LYS A 83 -3.76 -5.21 -3.57
CA LYS A 83 -2.81 -6.34 -3.70
C LYS A 83 -1.51 -6.02 -2.97
N GLU A 84 -0.91 -4.86 -3.22
CA GLU A 84 0.36 -4.45 -2.60
C GLU A 84 0.25 -4.22 -1.09
N SER A 85 -0.94 -3.85 -0.58
CA SER A 85 -1.21 -3.77 0.86
C SER A 85 -0.90 -5.08 1.59
N LYS A 86 -1.11 -6.24 0.94
CA LYS A 86 -0.78 -7.54 1.53
C LYS A 86 0.71 -7.70 1.76
N MET A 87 1.53 -7.29 0.79
CA MET A 87 2.99 -7.36 0.89
C MET A 87 3.50 -6.39 1.96
N ARG A 88 2.99 -5.16 1.96
CA ARG A 88 3.29 -4.17 3.01
C ARG A 88 2.95 -4.71 4.40
N ASN A 89 1.79 -5.32 4.57
CA ASN A 89 1.38 -5.86 5.87
C ASN A 89 2.22 -7.08 6.28
N LYS A 90 2.62 -7.96 5.34
CA LYS A 90 3.54 -9.08 5.60
C LYS A 90 4.83 -8.59 6.27
N TYR A 91 5.48 -7.59 5.69
CA TYR A 91 6.79 -7.12 6.16
C TYR A 91 6.74 -6.16 7.36
N ASN A 92 5.62 -5.46 7.59
CA ASN A 92 5.49 -4.60 8.78
C ASN A 92 5.01 -5.34 10.03
N HIS A 93 4.49 -6.56 9.88
CA HIS A 93 3.96 -7.36 10.98
C HIS A 93 4.68 -8.70 11.14
N CYS A 94 5.87 -8.88 10.54
CA CYS A 94 6.72 -10.02 10.79
C CYS A 94 7.64 -9.80 12.00
N ILE A 95 8.10 -10.88 12.62
CA ILE A 95 9.26 -10.83 13.52
C ILE A 95 10.50 -11.15 12.72
N TYR A 96 11.54 -10.34 12.92
CA TYR A 96 12.87 -10.62 12.43
C TYR A 96 13.58 -11.52 13.45
N SER A 97 13.95 -12.74 13.04
CA SER A 97 14.66 -13.69 13.91
C SER A 97 16.16 -13.62 13.66
N PHE A 98 16.93 -13.77 14.74
CA PHE A 98 18.39 -13.63 14.73
C PHE A 98 19.05 -14.99 14.96
N ASP A 99 20.21 -15.24 14.33
CA ASP A 99 21.10 -16.32 14.73
C ASP A 99 21.95 -15.95 15.96
N ASP A 100 22.70 -16.92 16.46
CA ASP A 100 23.62 -16.80 17.59
C ASP A 100 24.75 -15.76 17.36
N LYS A 101 24.87 -15.19 16.16
CA LYS A 101 25.82 -14.14 15.79
C LYS A 101 25.17 -12.75 15.64
N GLY A 102 23.86 -12.63 15.94
CA GLY A 102 23.11 -11.39 15.79
C GLY A 102 22.79 -11.01 14.34
N GLN A 103 22.97 -11.93 13.38
CA GLN A 103 22.55 -11.73 11.99
C GLN A 103 21.12 -12.24 11.80
N ILE A 104 20.35 -11.63 10.88
CA ILE A 104 19.00 -12.13 10.58
C ILE A 104 19.11 -13.50 9.91
N SER A 105 18.71 -14.56 10.61
CA SER A 105 18.72 -15.93 10.09
C SER A 105 17.44 -16.26 9.29
N GLY A 106 16.41 -15.41 9.43
CA GLY A 106 15.18 -15.46 8.65
C GLY A 106 14.15 -14.44 9.13
N THR A 107 13.08 -14.30 8.36
CA THR A 107 11.87 -13.60 8.82
C THR A 107 10.88 -14.64 9.31
N GLN A 108 10.62 -14.68 10.61
CA GLN A 108 9.46 -15.42 11.11
C GLN A 108 8.22 -14.57 10.85
N LEU A 109 7.40 -14.95 9.86
CA LEU A 109 6.05 -14.43 9.78
C LEU A 109 5.29 -14.90 11.02
N MET A 110 5.15 -14.00 11.99
CA MET A 110 4.22 -14.19 13.08
C MET A 110 2.80 -14.00 12.58
N ARG A 111 2.27 -15.03 11.93
CA ARG A 111 0.86 -15.33 12.17
C ARG A 111 0.84 -16.42 13.22
N PHE A 112 0.58 -16.04 14.47
CA PHE A 112 -0.05 -16.99 15.38
C PHE A 112 -1.33 -17.43 14.68
N VAL A 113 -1.38 -18.68 14.27
CA VAL A 113 -2.63 -19.30 13.84
C VAL A 113 -3.17 -19.90 15.12
N GLU A 114 -4.15 -19.22 15.71
CA GLU A 114 -4.97 -19.76 16.78
C GLU A 114 -6.00 -20.67 16.10
N ASP A 115 -5.81 -21.98 16.25
CA ASP A 115 -6.83 -22.99 15.97
C ASP A 115 -7.53 -23.31 17.30
N ASP A 116 -8.74 -23.88 17.29
CA ASP A 116 -9.60 -24.11 18.48
C ASP A 116 -8.92 -24.91 19.62
N LYS A 117 -7.72 -25.46 19.39
CA LYS A 117 -6.99 -26.34 20.30
C LYS A 117 -5.52 -25.98 20.55
N GLU A 118 -4.85 -25.18 19.70
CA GLU A 118 -3.42 -24.85 19.87
C GLU A 118 -3.02 -23.48 19.29
N ILE A 119 -2.08 -22.80 19.97
CA ILE A 119 -1.37 -21.63 19.44
C ILE A 119 -0.14 -22.14 18.69
N SER A 120 -0.20 -22.17 17.36
CA SER A 120 0.92 -22.59 16.52
C SER A 120 1.80 -21.41 16.10
N TYR A 121 3.13 -21.59 16.17
CA TYR A 121 4.08 -20.66 15.55
C TYR A 121 3.83 -20.60 14.04
N GLY A 122 3.69 -19.39 13.50
CA GLY A 122 3.50 -19.18 12.07
C GLY A 122 4.64 -19.76 11.22
N LYS A 123 4.38 -19.95 9.93
CA LYS A 123 5.34 -20.48 8.97
C LYS A 123 6.62 -19.64 8.97
N VAL A 124 7.74 -20.26 9.34
CA VAL A 124 9.08 -19.65 9.23
C VAL A 124 9.41 -19.56 7.74
N GLU A 125 9.48 -18.35 7.20
CA GLU A 125 9.92 -18.12 5.82
C GLU A 125 11.37 -17.61 5.85
N GLN A 126 12.27 -18.44 5.34
CA GLN A 126 13.66 -18.06 5.09
C GLN A 126 13.66 -16.81 4.20
N LEU A 127 14.36 -15.76 4.63
CA LEU A 127 14.50 -14.56 3.83
C LEU A 127 15.58 -14.81 2.77
N ASP A 128 15.16 -15.44 1.68
CA ASP A 128 16.03 -15.78 0.57
C ASP A 128 16.05 -14.67 -0.50
N GLU A 129 16.85 -14.87 -1.54
CA GLU A 129 16.93 -13.94 -2.66
C GLU A 129 15.58 -13.76 -3.40
N LYS A 130 14.68 -14.75 -3.32
CA LYS A 130 13.36 -14.66 -3.95
C LYS A 130 12.45 -13.71 -3.18
N GLU A 131 12.46 -13.76 -1.85
CA GLU A 131 11.71 -12.82 -1.02
C GLU A 131 12.18 -11.38 -1.24
N ILE A 132 13.49 -11.16 -1.34
CA ILE A 132 14.05 -9.84 -1.65
C ILE A 132 13.62 -9.36 -3.04
N ALA A 133 13.65 -10.25 -4.04
CA ALA A 133 13.16 -9.92 -5.38
C ALA A 133 11.65 -9.60 -5.39
N ALA A 134 10.85 -10.31 -4.58
CA ALA A 134 9.43 -10.04 -4.42
C ALA A 134 9.16 -8.68 -3.76
N LEU A 135 9.98 -8.31 -2.77
CA LEU A 135 9.91 -7.01 -2.11
C LEU A 135 10.25 -5.86 -3.09
N GLU A 136 11.34 -5.98 -3.85
CA GLU A 136 11.70 -4.99 -4.89
C GLU A 136 10.61 -4.87 -5.96
N LYS A 137 10.03 -5.99 -6.38
CA LYS A 137 8.91 -5.98 -7.33
C LYS A 137 7.70 -5.23 -6.78
N SER A 138 7.37 -5.44 -5.50
CA SER A 138 6.29 -4.73 -4.82
C SER A 138 6.54 -3.23 -4.74
N ILE A 139 7.78 -2.83 -4.41
CA ILE A 139 8.19 -1.41 -4.39
C ILE A 139 8.03 -0.79 -5.79
N ALA A 140 8.52 -1.46 -6.83
CA ALA A 140 8.40 -1.00 -8.21
C ALA A 140 6.94 -0.88 -8.65
N GLU A 141 6.09 -1.82 -8.25
CA GLU A 141 4.66 -1.80 -8.53
C GLU A 141 3.97 -0.61 -7.84
N ILE A 142 4.29 -0.33 -6.57
CA ILE A 142 3.74 0.85 -5.86
C ILE A 142 4.17 2.16 -6.55
N VAL A 143 5.42 2.25 -7.00
CA VAL A 143 5.90 3.41 -7.78
C VAL A 143 5.11 3.55 -9.10
N SER A 144 4.87 2.45 -9.82
CA SER A 144 4.05 2.45 -11.03
C SER A 144 2.61 2.88 -10.77
N ILE A 145 2.01 2.45 -9.65
CA ILE A 145 0.69 2.90 -9.20
C ILE A 145 0.72 4.41 -8.96
N SER A 146 1.72 4.91 -8.23
CA SER A 146 1.90 6.34 -7.94
C SER A 146 1.95 7.18 -9.22
N GLN A 147 2.75 6.76 -10.20
CA GLN A 147 2.83 7.40 -11.50
C GLN A 147 1.48 7.39 -12.24
N SER A 148 0.76 6.27 -12.20
CA SER A 148 -0.57 6.15 -12.81
C SER A 148 -1.58 7.11 -12.17
N LEU A 149 -1.54 7.25 -10.84
CA LEU A 149 -2.37 8.19 -10.10
C LEU A 149 -2.01 9.63 -10.43
N TRP A 150 -0.73 9.97 -10.52
CA TRP A 150 -0.28 11.30 -10.95
C TRP A 150 -0.74 11.65 -12.37
N SER A 151 -0.61 10.72 -13.32
CA SER A 151 -1.14 10.93 -14.68
C SER A 151 -2.64 11.20 -14.68
N PHE A 152 -3.40 10.48 -13.85
CA PHE A 152 -4.83 10.73 -13.67
C PHE A 152 -5.10 12.11 -13.05
N ILE A 153 -4.38 12.47 -11.99
CA ILE A 153 -4.51 13.74 -11.28
C ILE A 153 -4.20 14.93 -12.20
N ASN A 154 -3.14 14.85 -13.00
CA ASN A 154 -2.75 15.91 -13.94
C ASN A 154 -3.75 16.06 -15.09
N ALA A 155 -4.43 14.98 -15.49
CA ALA A 155 -5.49 15.02 -16.49
C ALA A 155 -6.83 15.54 -15.93
N SER A 156 -6.99 15.60 -14.59
CA SER A 156 -8.19 16.13 -13.96
C SER A 156 -8.22 17.65 -14.05
N SER A 157 -9.24 18.20 -14.71
CA SER A 157 -9.49 19.65 -14.74
C SER A 157 -9.88 20.23 -13.37
N HIS A 158 -10.39 19.39 -12.45
CA HIS A 158 -10.84 19.83 -11.13
C HIS A 158 -9.67 19.99 -10.15
N VAL A 159 -8.62 19.17 -10.30
CA VAL A 159 -7.54 19.09 -9.31
C VAL A 159 -6.23 19.69 -9.82
N SER A 160 -5.98 19.69 -11.13
CA SER A 160 -4.73 20.21 -11.72
C SER A 160 -4.49 21.69 -11.45
N GLY A 161 -5.54 22.50 -11.19
CA GLY A 161 -5.41 23.91 -10.82
C GLY A 161 -4.98 24.17 -9.37
N GLU A 162 -4.96 23.16 -8.50
CA GLU A 162 -4.59 23.26 -7.06
C GLU A 162 -3.28 22.50 -6.70
N LEU A 163 -2.57 21.99 -7.73
CA LEU A 163 -1.25 21.35 -7.63
C LEU A 163 -0.14 22.39 -7.63
#